data_AF-A0A7S4E8J4-F1
#
_entry.id   AF-A0A7S4E8J4-F1
#
_cell.length_a   1.000
_cell.length_b   1.000
_cell.length_c   1.000
_cell.angle_alpha   90.00
_cell.angle_beta   90.00
_cell.angle_gamma   90.00
#
_symmetry.space_group_name_H-M   'P 1'
#
loop_
_entity.id
_entity.type
_entity.pdbx_description
1 polymer ?
#
loop_
_entity_poly.entity_id
_entity_poly.type
_entity_poly.pdbx_seq_one_letter_code
_entity_poly.pdbx_strand_id
1 'polypeptide(L)'
;MRAALLALLSTTRAASHRIKHVVVLYEENRAFDHLLGHQKSLHVDGLKGDESNPVDRRDPSKGSVEVFDGAPYVAVEQPRHGYAPYQVKLDVQDNVPQMDGFVEFERSVHKKNTSVADAVMQGFSDGALPVSTALASEFAVFDRWFTAFPGPSWPNHMFSYSATANGNTNTGDGYLCEKDRPYPQRTIFDALLDAGHEYVRIYNDSITDTFMEAFGSKQTRSRTHTMDRFFADAAKGTLPALTWIDPRQGINKTLGDLGGPNSDHPSCCDVALGERLRKDIYEALRAGPGWNHTAFIMTWDDPGGFYDHVPPPMAAPPPDHQPACFCLNGEKTCEGFGPYSRLGSRVPVLVVSPWVPRGSVVSAPRTKPSPTSQFDGTSIVATVKRLFDLPTFLTRRDAWAAPFDWLFEDLDEPRTDAPMHLPSAPLPTPRPGGQPWGTDCDDPTRRMRRSILAFEKLLGVEAPPRLHACAHAEPHWEHRCAAGTMAEATAWLTEATERWLAS
;
A
#
# COMPACT_ATOMS: atom_id res chain seq x y z
N MET A 1 -23.16 -15.82 -26.26
CA MET A 1 -22.93 -16.25 -24.86
C MET A 1 -21.97 -17.44 -24.75
N ARG A 2 -22.23 -18.63 -25.33
CA ARG A 2 -21.33 -19.80 -25.20
C ARG A 2 -19.90 -19.59 -25.75
N ALA A 3 -19.72 -18.95 -26.90
CA ALA A 3 -18.40 -18.69 -27.46
C ALA A 3 -17.58 -17.68 -26.64
N ALA A 4 -18.23 -16.66 -26.08
CA ALA A 4 -17.59 -15.72 -25.16
C ALA A 4 -17.19 -16.39 -23.84
N LEU A 5 -18.05 -17.28 -23.31
CA LEU A 5 -17.75 -18.06 -22.11
C LEU A 5 -16.58 -19.04 -22.32
N LEU A 6 -16.51 -19.69 -23.49
CA LEU A 6 -15.40 -20.58 -23.88
C LEU A 6 -14.09 -19.83 -24.10
N ALA A 7 -14.14 -18.63 -24.69
CA ALA A 7 -12.96 -17.77 -24.83
C ALA A 7 -12.46 -17.31 -23.46
N LEU A 8 -13.36 -16.84 -22.58
CA LEU A 8 -13.04 -16.46 -21.19
C LEU A 8 -12.46 -17.62 -20.37
N LEU A 9 -12.96 -18.84 -20.54
CA LEU A 9 -12.44 -20.05 -19.86
C LEU A 9 -11.09 -20.54 -20.45
N SER A 10 -10.84 -20.27 -21.73
CA SER A 10 -9.59 -20.64 -22.40
C SER A 10 -8.45 -19.68 -22.08
N THR A 11 -8.75 -18.39 -21.93
CA THR A 11 -7.78 -17.34 -21.56
C THR A 11 -7.30 -17.54 -20.13
N THR A 12 -8.22 -17.65 -19.15
CA THR A 12 -7.85 -17.84 -17.72
C THR A 12 -6.93 -19.04 -17.49
N ARG A 13 -7.10 -20.11 -18.27
CA ARG A 13 -6.27 -21.31 -18.19
C ARG A 13 -4.84 -21.09 -18.70
N ALA A 14 -4.63 -20.21 -19.68
CA ALA A 14 -3.31 -19.92 -20.23
C ALA A 14 -2.45 -19.10 -19.26
N ALA A 15 -3.00 -18.04 -18.65
CA ALA A 15 -2.31 -17.27 -17.61
C ALA A 15 -1.97 -18.14 -16.38
N SER A 16 -2.92 -18.97 -15.94
CA SER A 16 -2.74 -19.93 -14.83
C SER A 16 -1.59 -20.92 -15.06
N HIS A 17 -1.32 -21.33 -16.31
CA HIS A 17 -0.19 -22.20 -16.61
C HIS A 17 1.16 -21.46 -16.66
N ARG A 18 1.16 -20.17 -17.00
CA ARG A 18 2.38 -19.35 -17.15
C ARG A 18 2.90 -18.86 -15.81
N ILE A 19 2.02 -18.27 -14.99
CA ILE A 19 2.41 -17.69 -13.70
C ILE A 19 2.19 -18.70 -12.59
N LYS A 20 3.27 -19.07 -11.90
CA LYS A 20 3.25 -19.98 -10.74
C LYS A 20 3.55 -19.26 -9.43
N HIS A 21 4.14 -18.06 -9.51
CA HIS A 21 4.56 -17.27 -8.36
C HIS A 21 4.06 -15.84 -8.51
N VAL A 22 3.28 -15.38 -7.55
CA VAL A 22 2.91 -13.97 -7.42
C VAL A 22 3.68 -13.40 -6.24
N VAL A 23 4.51 -12.39 -6.50
CA VAL A 23 5.23 -11.65 -5.47
C VAL A 23 4.57 -10.28 -5.36
N VAL A 24 4.17 -9.89 -4.16
CA VAL A 24 3.58 -8.57 -3.88
C VAL A 24 4.50 -7.83 -2.93
N LEU A 25 4.99 -6.65 -3.35
CA LEU A 25 5.59 -5.65 -2.47
C LEU A 25 4.53 -4.61 -2.15
N TYR A 26 4.19 -4.47 -0.87
CA TYR A 26 3.09 -3.63 -0.41
C TYR A 26 3.63 -2.44 0.40
N GLU A 27 3.80 -1.30 -0.27
CA GLU A 27 4.47 -0.10 0.25
C GLU A 27 3.50 0.93 0.82
N GLU A 28 4.06 2.01 1.36
CA GLU A 28 3.38 3.05 2.14
C GLU A 28 3.78 4.47 1.67
N ASN A 29 3.08 5.47 2.18
CA ASN A 29 1.89 5.98 1.51
C ASN A 29 2.21 7.06 0.45
N ARG A 30 1.86 6.83 -0.82
CA ARG A 30 2.19 7.73 -1.93
C ARG A 30 1.10 7.76 -3.02
N ALA A 31 0.61 8.96 -3.33
CA ALA A 31 -0.30 9.20 -4.45
C ALA A 31 0.40 8.95 -5.79
N PHE A 32 -0.38 8.60 -6.83
CA PHE A 32 0.17 8.39 -8.16
C PHE A 32 0.92 9.63 -8.68
N ASP A 33 0.28 10.80 -8.66
CA ASP A 33 0.92 12.02 -9.17
C ASP A 33 2.14 12.46 -8.35
N HIS A 34 2.16 12.13 -7.07
CA HIS A 34 3.30 12.42 -6.21
C HIS A 34 4.58 11.69 -6.64
N LEU A 35 4.48 10.44 -7.10
CA LEU A 35 5.64 9.66 -7.56
C LEU A 35 5.84 9.76 -9.09
N LEU A 36 4.77 9.51 -9.85
CA LEU A 36 4.85 9.28 -11.29
C LEU A 36 4.21 10.41 -12.12
N GLY A 37 3.55 11.38 -11.49
CA GLY A 37 2.82 12.44 -12.19
C GLY A 37 3.69 13.32 -13.09
N HIS A 38 4.93 13.60 -12.67
CA HIS A 38 5.89 14.40 -13.46
C HIS A 38 6.75 13.57 -14.43
N GLN A 39 6.62 12.24 -14.46
CA GLN A 39 7.48 11.35 -15.26
C GLN A 39 7.01 11.31 -16.73
N LYS A 40 7.41 12.32 -17.50
CA LYS A 40 6.91 12.55 -18.88
C LYS A 40 7.22 11.42 -19.85
N SER A 41 8.27 10.64 -19.57
CA SER A 41 8.69 9.51 -20.39
C SER A 41 7.73 8.31 -20.35
N LEU A 42 6.85 8.21 -19.34
CA LEU A 42 6.00 7.04 -19.13
C LEU A 42 4.68 7.05 -19.92
N HIS A 43 4.32 8.16 -20.56
CA HIS A 43 3.04 8.31 -21.30
C HIS A 43 1.79 7.92 -20.49
N VAL A 44 1.82 8.11 -19.17
CA VAL A 44 0.72 7.86 -18.24
C VAL A 44 -0.27 9.03 -18.22
N ASP A 45 -1.46 8.82 -17.64
CA ASP A 45 -2.40 9.86 -17.18
C ASP A 45 -1.77 10.69 -16.03
N GLY A 46 -0.69 11.39 -16.32
CA GLY A 46 0.09 12.21 -15.38
C GLY A 46 -0.26 13.70 -15.46
N LEU A 47 0.57 14.52 -14.79
CA LEU A 47 0.37 15.95 -14.67
C LEU A 47 0.66 16.69 -15.99
N LYS A 48 -0.17 17.67 -16.31
CA LYS A 48 -0.12 18.49 -17.53
C LYS A 48 0.59 19.82 -17.29
N GLY A 49 0.74 20.24 -16.04
CA GLY A 49 1.42 21.45 -15.62
C GLY A 49 0.49 22.65 -15.43
N ASP A 50 -0.82 22.45 -15.44
CA ASP A 50 -1.84 23.46 -15.12
C ASP A 50 -2.68 23.09 -13.87
N GLU A 51 -2.35 21.97 -13.23
CA GLU A 51 -3.02 21.52 -12.01
C GLU A 51 -2.71 22.45 -10.83
N SER A 52 -3.76 22.88 -10.13
CA SER A 52 -3.64 23.67 -8.91
C SER A 52 -4.81 23.42 -7.96
N ASN A 53 -4.62 23.77 -6.70
CA ASN A 53 -5.63 23.66 -5.66
C ASN A 53 -5.89 25.05 -5.05
N PRO A 54 -7.14 25.50 -4.91
CA PRO A 54 -7.44 26.79 -4.31
C PRO A 54 -7.00 26.85 -2.84
N VAL A 55 -6.57 28.03 -2.42
CA VAL A 55 -6.27 28.29 -0.99
C VAL A 55 -7.55 28.32 -0.16
N ASP A 56 -8.64 28.83 -0.75
CA ASP A 56 -9.98 28.86 -0.19
C ASP A 56 -10.98 28.65 -1.35
N ARG A 57 -11.72 27.54 -1.34
CA ARG A 57 -12.68 27.19 -2.40
C ARG A 57 -13.85 28.18 -2.51
N ARG A 58 -14.08 28.99 -1.47
CA ARG A 58 -15.17 30.00 -1.42
C ARG A 58 -14.70 31.40 -1.78
N ASP A 59 -13.39 31.64 -1.82
CA ASP A 59 -12.81 32.95 -2.11
C ASP A 59 -11.64 32.84 -3.11
N PRO A 60 -11.92 32.88 -4.43
CA PRO A 60 -10.88 32.82 -5.47
C PRO A 60 -9.82 33.94 -5.37
N SER A 61 -10.10 35.04 -4.68
CA SER A 61 -9.13 36.12 -4.50
C SER A 61 -7.93 35.72 -3.62
N LYS A 62 -8.04 34.60 -2.89
CA LYS A 62 -6.95 34.01 -2.10
C LYS A 62 -5.91 33.27 -2.94
N GLY A 63 -6.17 33.08 -4.22
CA GLY A 63 -5.29 32.37 -5.16
C GLY A 63 -5.31 30.85 -4.97
N SER A 64 -4.37 30.19 -5.65
CA SER A 64 -4.18 28.75 -5.63
C SER A 64 -2.70 28.40 -5.42
N VAL A 65 -2.45 27.13 -5.11
CA VAL A 65 -1.12 26.52 -5.10
C VAL A 65 -1.07 25.54 -6.26
N GLU A 66 -0.13 25.75 -7.18
CA GLU A 66 0.13 24.85 -8.30
C GLU A 66 0.78 23.56 -7.82
N VAL A 67 0.58 22.46 -8.55
CA VAL A 67 1.39 21.26 -8.37
C VAL A 67 2.83 21.58 -8.77
N PHE A 68 3.79 21.22 -7.91
CA PHE A 68 5.21 21.52 -8.15
C PHE A 68 6.08 20.29 -7.94
N ASP A 69 7.20 20.25 -8.65
CA ASP A 69 8.17 19.17 -8.53
C ASP A 69 9.24 19.45 -7.45
N GLY A 70 10.18 18.53 -7.25
CA GLY A 70 11.25 18.69 -6.25
C GLY A 70 10.90 18.16 -4.85
N ALA A 71 9.96 17.21 -4.76
CA ALA A 71 9.72 16.48 -3.52
C ALA A 71 11.04 15.88 -2.96
N PRO A 72 11.33 16.05 -1.66
CA PRO A 72 12.48 15.38 -1.05
C PRO A 72 12.20 13.89 -0.87
N TYR A 73 13.26 13.06 -0.89
CA TYR A 73 13.11 11.62 -0.60
C TYR A 73 12.58 11.33 0.80
N VAL A 74 12.79 12.24 1.76
CA VAL A 74 12.15 12.25 3.07
C VAL A 74 11.23 13.47 3.14
N ALA A 75 9.93 13.24 3.19
CA ALA A 75 8.97 14.33 3.33
C ALA A 75 9.20 15.09 4.66
N VAL A 76 8.98 16.40 4.67
CA VAL A 76 9.13 17.21 5.88
C VAL A 76 8.06 16.85 6.92
N GLU A 77 6.84 16.62 6.45
CA GLU A 77 5.68 16.17 7.23
C GLU A 77 4.78 15.35 6.30
N GLN A 78 3.97 14.43 6.86
CA GLN A 78 2.96 13.70 6.09
C GLN A 78 1.63 14.46 6.08
N PRO A 79 1.07 14.73 4.89
CA PRO A 79 -0.28 15.25 4.77
C PRO A 79 -1.31 14.33 5.46
N ARG A 80 -2.42 14.90 5.92
CA ARG A 80 -3.47 14.13 6.57
C ARG A 80 -4.17 13.22 5.56
N HIS A 81 -4.18 11.92 5.85
CA HIS A 81 -4.67 10.86 4.96
C HIS A 81 -5.72 9.97 5.63
N GLY A 82 -6.30 10.43 6.75
CA GLY A 82 -7.45 9.77 7.37
C GLY A 82 -8.73 9.92 6.54
N TYR A 83 -9.74 9.11 6.86
CA TYR A 83 -11.04 9.15 6.17
C TYR A 83 -11.72 10.52 6.19
N ALA A 84 -11.72 11.20 7.35
CA ALA A 84 -12.32 12.52 7.51
C ALA A 84 -11.61 13.61 6.68
N PRO A 85 -10.27 13.75 6.71
CA PRO A 85 -9.53 14.59 5.78
C PRO A 85 -9.93 14.37 4.31
N TYR A 86 -9.98 13.13 3.84
CA TYR A 86 -10.31 12.85 2.44
C TYR A 86 -11.73 13.25 2.03
N GLN A 87 -12.68 13.41 2.95
CA GLN A 87 -13.98 14.00 2.59
C GLN A 87 -13.86 15.43 2.14
N VAL A 88 -13.00 16.20 2.82
CA VAL A 88 -12.77 17.60 2.51
C VAL A 88 -11.90 17.71 1.26
N LYS A 89 -10.84 16.91 1.18
CA LYS A 89 -9.87 16.96 0.07
C LYS A 89 -10.48 16.60 -1.28
N LEU A 90 -11.27 15.51 -1.32
CA LEU A 90 -11.92 15.07 -2.55
C LEU A 90 -13.07 15.98 -2.97
N ASP A 91 -13.68 16.68 -2.00
CA ASP A 91 -14.83 17.56 -2.16
C ASP A 91 -15.89 17.02 -3.12
N VAL A 92 -16.60 15.98 -2.68
CA VAL A 92 -17.57 15.32 -3.56
C VAL A 92 -18.83 16.18 -3.66
N GLN A 93 -19.06 16.77 -4.84
CA GLN A 93 -20.25 17.54 -5.18
C GLN A 93 -21.05 16.78 -6.26
N ASP A 94 -22.35 16.57 -6.04
CA ASP A 94 -23.23 15.83 -6.97
C ASP A 94 -22.65 14.49 -7.45
N ASN A 95 -22.02 13.74 -6.53
CA ASN A 95 -21.35 12.47 -6.80
C ASN A 95 -20.13 12.58 -7.74
N VAL A 96 -19.51 13.75 -7.83
CA VAL A 96 -18.28 14.02 -8.57
C VAL A 96 -17.22 14.59 -7.61
N PRO A 97 -16.10 13.89 -7.37
CA PRO A 97 -14.97 14.44 -6.64
C PRO A 97 -14.35 15.61 -7.41
N GLN A 98 -14.30 16.80 -6.81
CA GLN A 98 -13.70 17.99 -7.43
C GLN A 98 -12.16 18.00 -7.31
N MET A 99 -11.61 17.25 -6.35
CA MET A 99 -10.17 17.18 -6.06
C MET A 99 -9.55 18.53 -5.63
N ASP A 100 -10.34 19.49 -5.16
CA ASP A 100 -9.92 20.89 -4.96
C ASP A 100 -9.75 21.31 -3.48
N GLY A 101 -9.84 20.37 -2.53
CA GLY A 101 -9.84 20.67 -1.09
C GLY A 101 -8.52 20.37 -0.35
N PHE A 102 -7.46 19.97 -1.06
CA PHE A 102 -6.18 19.53 -0.48
C PHE A 102 -5.45 20.65 0.27
N VAL A 103 -5.24 21.79 -0.38
CA VAL A 103 -4.50 22.92 0.18
C VAL A 103 -5.31 23.62 1.27
N GLU A 104 -6.60 23.86 1.03
CA GLU A 104 -7.50 24.44 2.04
C GLU A 104 -7.47 23.60 3.33
N PHE A 105 -7.58 22.27 3.21
CA PHE A 105 -7.55 21.38 4.37
C PHE A 105 -6.21 21.45 5.11
N GLU A 106 -5.08 21.29 4.41
CA GLU A 106 -3.77 21.27 5.06
C GLU A 106 -3.40 22.62 5.67
N ARG A 107 -3.77 23.75 5.03
CA ARG A 107 -3.57 25.08 5.64
C ARG A 107 -4.44 25.31 6.86
N SER A 108 -5.60 24.65 6.95
CA SER A 108 -6.44 24.70 8.16
C SER A 108 -5.81 23.98 9.36
N VAL A 109 -4.97 22.96 9.11
CA VAL A 109 -4.23 22.20 10.12
C VAL A 109 -2.89 22.88 10.45
N HIS A 110 -2.13 23.24 9.42
CA HIS A 110 -0.77 23.80 9.52
C HIS A 110 -0.77 25.34 9.46
N LYS A 111 -1.66 25.99 10.22
CA LYS A 111 -1.94 27.45 10.16
C LYS A 111 -0.72 28.37 10.27
N LYS A 112 0.37 27.90 10.89
CA LYS A 112 1.59 28.68 11.14
C LYS A 112 2.71 28.40 10.13
N ASN A 113 2.58 27.38 9.29
CA ASN A 113 3.62 26.94 8.37
C ASN A 113 3.01 26.54 7.02
N THR A 114 2.74 27.54 6.18
CA THR A 114 2.09 27.33 4.89
C THR A 114 2.94 26.51 3.93
N SER A 115 4.28 26.59 3.99
CA SER A 115 5.13 25.75 3.11
C SER A 115 4.99 24.26 3.43
N VAL A 116 4.77 23.91 4.70
CA VAL A 116 4.48 22.53 5.09
C VAL A 116 3.09 22.11 4.63
N ALA A 117 2.09 23.00 4.73
CA ALA A 117 0.77 22.74 4.20
C ALA A 117 0.78 22.50 2.67
N ASP A 118 1.49 23.36 1.95
CA ASP A 118 1.56 23.38 0.49
C ASP A 118 2.33 22.16 -0.07
N ALA A 119 3.14 21.50 0.76
CA ALA A 119 3.82 20.24 0.42
C ALA A 119 2.85 19.11 0.05
N VAL A 120 1.55 19.24 0.34
CA VAL A 120 0.53 18.33 -0.19
C VAL A 120 0.46 18.31 -1.72
N MET A 121 0.88 19.40 -2.37
CA MET A 121 0.90 19.60 -3.82
C MET A 121 2.25 19.24 -4.47
N GLN A 122 3.22 18.74 -3.70
CA GLN A 122 4.55 18.43 -4.23
C GLN A 122 4.57 17.06 -4.94
N GLY A 123 5.44 16.89 -5.94
CA GLY A 123 5.74 15.61 -6.59
C GLY A 123 7.23 15.42 -6.85
N PHE A 124 7.67 14.19 -7.11
CA PHE A 124 9.05 13.90 -7.49
C PHE A 124 9.30 14.38 -8.92
N SER A 125 10.40 15.10 -9.13
CA SER A 125 10.82 15.56 -10.47
C SER A 125 11.06 14.41 -11.44
N ASP A 126 10.94 14.71 -12.73
CA ASP A 126 11.29 13.76 -13.81
C ASP A 126 12.72 13.23 -13.61
N GLY A 127 12.88 11.91 -13.59
CA GLY A 127 14.15 11.23 -13.36
C GLY A 127 14.61 11.11 -11.91
N ALA A 128 13.86 11.64 -10.92
CA ALA A 128 14.20 11.49 -9.50
C ALA A 128 13.98 10.05 -8.98
N LEU A 129 13.16 9.25 -9.65
CA LEU A 129 12.85 7.86 -9.27
C LEU A 129 13.34 6.88 -10.35
N PRO A 130 14.67 6.72 -10.53
CA PRO A 130 15.23 6.02 -11.68
C PRO A 130 14.90 4.52 -11.73
N VAL A 131 14.71 3.86 -10.58
CA VAL A 131 14.33 2.44 -10.51
C VAL A 131 12.86 2.27 -10.86
N SER A 132 11.96 3.01 -10.20
CA SER A 132 10.52 2.93 -10.49
C SER A 132 10.20 3.34 -11.93
N THR A 133 10.85 4.39 -12.44
CA THR A 133 10.67 4.86 -13.82
C THR A 133 11.19 3.83 -14.83
N ALA A 134 12.32 3.17 -14.55
CA ALA A 134 12.82 2.09 -15.41
C ALA A 134 11.88 0.88 -15.41
N LEU A 135 11.36 0.48 -14.24
CA LEU A 135 10.38 -0.60 -14.13
C LEU A 135 9.09 -0.29 -14.89
N ALA A 136 8.55 0.93 -14.74
CA ALA A 136 7.38 1.39 -15.47
C ALA A 136 7.61 1.44 -17.00
N SER A 137 8.80 1.91 -17.43
CA SER A 137 9.17 1.96 -18.86
C SER A 137 9.36 0.56 -19.46
N GLU A 138 9.83 -0.39 -18.66
CA GLU A 138 10.11 -1.75 -19.11
C GLU A 138 8.93 -2.70 -19.00
N PHE A 139 7.97 -2.46 -18.12
CA PHE A 139 6.86 -3.38 -17.86
C PHE A 139 5.52 -2.64 -17.87
N ALA A 140 4.58 -3.02 -16.99
CA ALA A 140 3.27 -2.39 -16.92
C ALA A 140 3.20 -1.39 -15.76
N VAL A 141 2.69 -0.20 -16.05
CA VAL A 141 2.25 0.79 -15.07
C VAL A 141 0.74 0.98 -15.19
N PHE A 142 0.04 0.94 -14.06
CA PHE A 142 -1.37 1.28 -13.98
C PHE A 142 -1.49 2.73 -13.55
N ASP A 143 -2.03 3.57 -14.43
CA ASP A 143 -2.25 5.00 -14.18
C ASP A 143 -3.68 5.30 -13.72
N ARG A 144 -4.53 4.27 -13.60
CA ARG A 144 -5.91 4.38 -13.07
C ARG A 144 -6.22 3.26 -12.07
N TRP A 145 -5.30 3.06 -11.12
CA TRP A 145 -5.48 2.20 -9.95
C TRP A 145 -5.79 3.03 -8.72
N PHE A 146 -6.90 2.74 -8.05
CA PHE A 146 -7.41 3.54 -6.94
C PHE A 146 -7.29 2.80 -5.62
N THR A 147 -7.27 3.50 -4.50
CA THR A 147 -7.43 2.81 -3.22
C THR A 147 -8.84 2.27 -3.05
N ALA A 148 -8.96 1.11 -2.40
CA ALA A 148 -10.26 0.49 -2.14
C ALA A 148 -11.11 1.33 -1.17
N PHE A 149 -10.46 2.15 -0.34
CA PHE A 149 -11.06 3.02 0.64
C PHE A 149 -10.44 4.44 0.59
N PRO A 150 -11.25 5.52 0.59
CA PRO A 150 -10.78 6.91 0.61
C PRO A 150 -10.29 7.31 2.01
N GLY A 151 -9.20 6.70 2.47
CA GLY A 151 -8.68 6.84 3.81
C GLY A 151 -7.36 6.10 4.00
N PRO A 152 -7.02 5.76 5.26
CA PRO A 152 -5.65 5.44 5.62
C PRO A 152 -5.31 3.95 5.37
N SER A 153 -4.09 3.58 5.76
CA SER A 153 -3.45 2.28 5.56
C SER A 153 -4.31 1.08 5.92
N TRP A 154 -4.78 0.97 7.17
CA TRP A 154 -5.37 -0.29 7.67
C TRP A 154 -6.62 -0.75 6.91
N PRO A 155 -7.63 0.11 6.65
CA PRO A 155 -8.71 -0.25 5.74
C PRO A 155 -8.22 -0.78 4.39
N ASN A 156 -7.24 -0.11 3.77
CA ASN A 156 -6.72 -0.52 2.46
C ASN A 156 -5.91 -1.82 2.51
N HIS A 157 -5.07 -2.04 3.53
CA HIS A 157 -4.41 -3.32 3.79
C HIS A 157 -5.44 -4.45 3.88
N MET A 158 -6.51 -4.24 4.67
CA MET A 158 -7.57 -5.22 4.83
C MET A 158 -8.31 -5.53 3.54
N PHE A 159 -8.58 -4.54 2.70
CA PHE A 159 -9.15 -4.78 1.37
C PHE A 159 -8.20 -5.66 0.53
N SER A 160 -6.91 -5.38 0.53
CA SER A 160 -5.92 -6.15 -0.22
C SER A 160 -5.72 -7.59 0.31
N TYR A 161 -6.01 -7.85 1.59
CA TYR A 161 -5.96 -9.20 2.17
C TYR A 161 -7.27 -9.97 2.11
N SER A 162 -8.39 -9.31 2.37
CA SER A 162 -9.68 -9.93 2.70
C SER A 162 -10.86 -9.41 1.90
N ALA A 163 -10.62 -8.47 0.98
CA ALA A 163 -11.63 -7.78 0.18
C ALA A 163 -12.72 -7.06 1.01
N THR A 164 -12.45 -6.75 2.27
CA THR A 164 -13.28 -5.90 3.15
C THR A 164 -12.45 -5.31 4.27
N ALA A 165 -12.79 -4.13 4.75
CA ALA A 165 -12.27 -3.58 6.01
C ALA A 165 -13.10 -3.99 7.24
N ASN A 166 -14.13 -4.83 7.06
CA ASN A 166 -15.12 -5.24 8.07
C ASN A 166 -15.62 -4.05 8.90
N GLY A 167 -16.04 -2.99 8.20
CA GLY A 167 -16.54 -1.77 8.79
C GLY A 167 -15.47 -0.79 9.33
N ASN A 168 -14.18 -1.12 9.31
CA ASN A 168 -13.16 -0.19 9.78
C ASN A 168 -12.91 0.97 8.78
N THR A 169 -12.82 2.19 9.30
CA THR A 169 -12.57 3.41 8.53
C THR A 169 -11.32 4.17 9.00
N ASN A 170 -10.54 3.62 9.93
CA ASN A 170 -9.44 4.34 10.57
C ASN A 170 -8.18 3.49 10.79
N THR A 171 -7.03 4.15 10.93
CA THR A 171 -5.77 3.59 11.42
C THR A 171 -5.54 4.14 12.82
N GLY A 172 -5.88 3.39 13.89
CA GLY A 172 -5.91 3.94 15.26
C GLY A 172 -6.01 2.91 16.39
N ASP A 173 -5.94 3.41 17.63
CA ASP A 173 -5.65 2.66 18.88
C ASP A 173 -6.77 1.75 19.39
N GLY A 174 -7.70 1.34 18.53
CA GLY A 174 -8.60 0.28 18.88
C GLY A 174 -9.04 -0.51 17.67
N TYR A 175 -9.06 -1.81 17.86
CA TYR A 175 -9.85 -2.75 17.11
C TYR A 175 -11.31 -2.38 17.35
N LEU A 176 -11.96 -1.67 16.42
CA LEU A 176 -13.07 -0.80 16.81
C LEU A 176 -14.39 -1.03 16.06
N CYS A 177 -14.58 -2.22 15.50
CA CYS A 177 -15.94 -2.74 15.36
C CYS A 177 -16.34 -3.54 16.61
N GLU A 178 -15.39 -4.29 17.16
CA GLU A 178 -15.49 -4.98 18.45
C GLU A 178 -14.23 -4.69 19.27
N LYS A 179 -14.40 -3.97 20.39
CA LYS A 179 -13.29 -3.63 21.29
C LYS A 179 -12.53 -4.90 21.67
N ASP A 180 -11.21 -4.86 21.56
CA ASP A 180 -10.32 -5.94 22.00
C ASP A 180 -10.49 -7.28 21.25
N ARG A 181 -11.03 -7.30 20.02
CA ARG A 181 -11.02 -8.50 19.14
C ARG A 181 -10.28 -8.28 17.80
N PRO A 182 -9.39 -9.18 17.35
CA PRO A 182 -8.77 -9.04 16.02
C PRO A 182 -9.82 -9.19 14.91
N TYR A 183 -9.46 -8.83 13.69
CA TYR A 183 -10.38 -8.84 12.55
C TYR A 183 -10.66 -10.28 12.08
N PRO A 184 -11.92 -10.77 12.14
CA PRO A 184 -12.24 -12.19 11.93
C PRO A 184 -12.33 -12.60 10.45
N GLN A 185 -12.13 -11.67 9.50
CA GLN A 185 -12.38 -11.97 8.10
C GLN A 185 -11.38 -12.99 7.55
N ARG A 186 -11.90 -13.83 6.67
CA ARG A 186 -11.10 -14.74 5.85
C ARG A 186 -10.26 -13.95 4.83
N THR A 187 -9.07 -14.44 4.56
CA THR A 187 -8.08 -13.79 3.69
C THR A 187 -7.82 -14.58 2.40
N ILE A 188 -7.10 -13.96 1.46
CA ILE A 188 -6.57 -14.62 0.27
C ILE A 188 -5.60 -15.76 0.62
N PHE A 189 -4.88 -15.62 1.73
CA PHE A 189 -3.99 -16.65 2.25
C PHE A 189 -4.75 -17.93 2.64
N ASP A 190 -5.90 -17.78 3.33
CA ASP A 190 -6.77 -18.90 3.66
C ASP A 190 -7.36 -19.55 2.40
N ALA A 191 -7.69 -18.76 1.37
CA ALA A 191 -8.18 -19.27 0.10
C ALA A 191 -7.13 -20.10 -0.65
N LEU A 192 -5.85 -19.69 -0.60
CA LEU A 192 -4.74 -20.45 -1.18
C LEU A 192 -4.54 -21.80 -0.46
N LEU A 193 -4.52 -21.79 0.87
CA LEU A 193 -4.33 -23.02 1.65
C LEU A 193 -5.44 -24.04 1.42
N ASP A 194 -6.70 -23.61 1.38
CA ASP A 194 -7.83 -24.50 1.10
C ASP A 194 -7.76 -25.12 -0.30
N ALA A 195 -7.11 -24.45 -1.25
CA ALA A 195 -6.86 -24.95 -2.60
C ALA A 195 -5.54 -25.76 -2.73
N GLY A 196 -4.80 -25.95 -1.64
CA GLY A 196 -3.53 -26.69 -1.63
C GLY A 196 -2.34 -25.89 -2.15
N HIS A 197 -2.46 -24.57 -2.26
CA HIS A 197 -1.37 -23.67 -2.64
C HIS A 197 -0.69 -23.10 -1.39
N GLU A 198 0.64 -23.05 -1.44
CA GLU A 198 1.43 -22.45 -0.36
C GLU A 198 1.59 -20.94 -0.55
N TYR A 199 1.78 -20.25 0.57
CA TYR A 199 2.15 -18.84 0.59
C TYR A 199 3.27 -18.61 1.61
N VAL A 200 4.00 -17.50 1.46
CA VAL A 200 4.87 -16.97 2.51
C VAL A 200 4.60 -15.48 2.71
N ARG A 201 4.68 -15.04 3.96
CA ARG A 201 4.74 -13.62 4.30
C ARG A 201 6.16 -13.26 4.69
N ILE A 202 6.65 -12.17 4.15
CA ILE A 202 7.99 -11.66 4.39
C ILE A 202 7.86 -10.38 5.19
N TYR A 203 8.43 -10.39 6.39
CA TYR A 203 8.55 -9.21 7.26
C TYR A 203 10.01 -8.80 7.35
N ASN A 204 10.27 -7.50 7.48
CA ASN A 204 11.65 -6.98 7.55
C ASN A 204 12.05 -6.55 8.97
N ASP A 205 11.09 -6.23 9.82
CA ASP A 205 11.34 -5.75 11.18
C ASP A 205 10.31 -6.25 12.19
N SER A 206 9.02 -5.97 11.99
CA SER A 206 7.96 -6.47 12.86
C SER A 206 6.73 -6.87 12.06
N ILE A 207 5.95 -7.80 12.60
CA ILE A 207 4.79 -8.36 11.88
C ILE A 207 3.54 -7.51 12.15
N THR A 208 3.69 -6.21 12.36
CA THR A 208 2.67 -5.38 13.00
C THR A 208 1.38 -5.20 12.21
N ASP A 209 1.39 -5.55 10.93
CA ASP A 209 0.19 -5.61 10.09
C ASP A 209 -0.61 -6.92 10.25
N THR A 210 -0.24 -7.79 11.19
CA THR A 210 -1.00 -9.01 11.52
C THR A 210 -2.16 -8.79 12.49
N PHE A 211 -3.06 -7.87 12.17
CA PHE A 211 -4.25 -7.59 12.99
C PHE A 211 -5.46 -8.50 12.68
N MET A 212 -5.35 -9.41 11.71
CA MET A 212 -6.39 -10.40 11.37
C MET A 212 -6.30 -11.62 12.31
N GLU A 213 -7.43 -12.17 12.75
CA GLU A 213 -7.49 -13.38 13.59
C GLU A 213 -6.75 -14.55 12.92
N ALA A 214 -6.93 -14.73 11.60
CA ALA A 214 -6.23 -15.74 10.82
C ALA A 214 -4.70 -15.64 10.94
N PHE A 215 -4.19 -14.42 11.15
CA PHE A 215 -2.76 -14.23 11.28
C PHE A 215 -2.19 -14.69 12.61
N GLY A 216 -2.97 -14.81 13.69
CA GLY A 216 -2.53 -15.41 14.95
C GLY A 216 -2.38 -16.94 14.93
N SER A 217 -2.71 -17.61 13.82
CA SER A 217 -2.71 -19.08 13.75
C SER A 217 -1.28 -19.68 13.69
N LYS A 218 -1.14 -20.95 14.09
CA LYS A 218 0.11 -21.72 13.89
C LYS A 218 0.50 -21.84 12.41
N GLN A 219 -0.50 -21.93 11.52
CA GLN A 219 -0.26 -22.05 10.08
C GLN A 219 0.40 -20.79 9.52
N THR A 220 -0.10 -19.60 9.87
CA THR A 220 0.49 -18.32 9.46
C THR A 220 1.89 -18.13 10.04
N ARG A 221 2.08 -18.43 11.33
CA ARG A 221 3.40 -18.34 11.99
C ARG A 221 4.47 -19.12 11.23
N SER A 222 4.18 -20.37 10.88
CA SER A 222 5.12 -21.24 10.14
C SER A 222 5.44 -20.77 8.71
N ARG A 223 4.68 -19.79 8.18
CA ARG A 223 4.81 -19.22 6.83
C ARG A 223 5.34 -17.79 6.83
N THR A 224 5.68 -17.25 8.00
CA THR A 224 6.20 -15.90 8.15
C THR A 224 7.72 -15.95 8.28
N HIS A 225 8.42 -15.25 7.40
CA HIS A 225 9.89 -15.32 7.28
C HIS A 225 10.50 -13.94 7.00
N THR A 226 11.83 -13.86 7.03
CA THR A 226 12.59 -12.65 6.70
C THR A 226 12.91 -12.56 5.21
N MET A 227 13.43 -11.41 4.77
CA MET A 227 13.89 -11.21 3.38
C MET A 227 14.95 -12.23 2.93
N ASP A 228 15.77 -12.77 3.84
CA ASP A 228 16.75 -13.82 3.49
C ASP A 228 16.08 -15.07 2.91
N ARG A 229 14.91 -15.44 3.44
CA ARG A 229 14.12 -16.55 2.90
C ARG A 229 13.66 -16.23 1.48
N PHE A 230 13.18 -15.02 1.23
CA PHE A 230 12.76 -14.58 -0.09
C PHE A 230 13.91 -14.68 -1.11
N PHE A 231 15.08 -14.10 -0.79
CA PHE A 231 16.22 -14.14 -1.70
C PHE A 231 16.72 -15.57 -1.96
N ALA A 232 16.71 -16.43 -0.94
CA ALA A 232 17.06 -17.84 -1.10
C ALA A 232 16.07 -18.60 -2.00
N ASP A 233 14.76 -18.36 -1.85
CA ASP A 233 13.74 -18.99 -2.67
C ASP A 233 13.76 -18.47 -4.11
N ALA A 234 13.98 -17.16 -4.32
CA ALA A 234 14.13 -16.56 -5.64
C ALA A 234 15.34 -17.16 -6.39
N ALA A 235 16.50 -17.25 -5.72
CA ALA A 235 17.71 -17.83 -6.29
C ALA A 235 17.56 -19.32 -6.67
N LYS A 236 16.72 -20.07 -5.94
CA LYS A 236 16.44 -21.49 -6.20
C LYS A 236 15.28 -21.71 -7.18
N GLY A 237 14.47 -20.69 -7.45
CA GLY A 237 13.22 -20.82 -8.20
C GLY A 237 12.15 -21.61 -7.45
N THR A 238 12.15 -21.53 -6.12
CA THR A 238 11.25 -22.29 -5.23
C THR A 238 10.29 -21.38 -4.47
N LEU A 239 9.98 -20.20 -5.02
CA LEU A 239 8.97 -19.32 -4.45
C LEU A 239 7.62 -20.08 -4.36
N PRO A 240 6.78 -19.79 -3.35
CA PRO A 240 5.43 -20.34 -3.27
C PRO A 240 4.49 -19.68 -4.29
N ALA A 241 3.20 -20.03 -4.25
CA ALA A 241 2.19 -19.43 -5.12
C ALA A 241 2.02 -17.92 -4.85
N LEU A 242 2.04 -17.53 -3.58
CA LEU A 242 1.99 -16.13 -3.16
C LEU A 242 3.11 -15.80 -2.17
N THR A 243 3.92 -14.79 -2.48
CA THR A 243 4.87 -14.17 -1.56
C THR A 243 4.43 -12.73 -1.30
N TRP A 244 4.09 -12.42 -0.06
CA TRP A 244 3.70 -11.07 0.34
C TRP A 244 4.81 -10.41 1.15
N ILE A 245 5.33 -9.28 0.69
CA ILE A 245 6.47 -8.58 1.27
C ILE A 245 5.99 -7.26 1.87
N ASP A 246 6.13 -7.14 3.19
CA ASP A 246 5.95 -5.88 3.91
C ASP A 246 7.34 -5.22 4.11
N PRO A 247 7.54 -3.97 3.63
CA PRO A 247 8.81 -3.27 3.79
C PRO A 247 9.15 -2.97 5.26
N ARG A 248 10.37 -2.48 5.49
CA ARG A 248 10.82 -2.04 6.82
C ARG A 248 10.17 -0.71 7.17
N GLN A 249 9.54 -0.68 8.34
CA GLN A 249 8.85 0.49 8.86
C GLN A 249 9.69 1.32 9.84
N GLY A 250 10.73 0.72 10.44
CA GLY A 250 11.72 1.46 11.23
C GLY A 250 12.21 0.78 12.51
N ILE A 251 11.87 -0.49 12.73
CA ILE A 251 12.11 -1.16 14.03
C ILE A 251 13.48 -1.86 14.10
N ASN A 252 14.34 -1.79 13.08
CA ASN A 252 15.63 -2.48 13.16
C ASN A 252 16.78 -1.54 13.58
N LYS A 253 17.27 -1.68 14.83
CA LYS A 253 18.50 -1.05 15.35
C LYS A 253 19.77 -1.91 15.19
N THR A 254 19.67 -3.13 14.65
CA THR A 254 20.76 -4.12 14.71
C THR A 254 21.49 -4.32 13.37
N LEU A 255 21.01 -3.73 12.28
CA LEU A 255 21.69 -3.77 10.97
C LEU A 255 22.14 -2.37 10.55
N GLY A 256 23.32 -1.98 11.04
CA GLY A 256 24.02 -0.75 10.65
C GLY A 256 24.41 -0.64 9.18
N ASP A 257 24.05 -1.61 8.32
CA ASP A 257 24.52 -1.70 6.92
C ASP A 257 23.41 -1.56 5.85
N LEU A 258 22.12 -1.51 6.22
CA LEU A 258 21.00 -1.45 5.24
C LEU A 258 20.21 -0.12 5.22
N GLY A 259 20.72 0.95 5.83
CA GLY A 259 20.35 2.33 5.48
C GLY A 259 19.12 2.97 6.15
N GLY A 260 18.19 2.22 6.74
CA GLY A 260 17.01 2.79 7.43
C GLY A 260 15.67 2.12 7.01
N PRO A 261 14.52 2.74 7.35
CA PRO A 261 13.20 2.30 6.89
C PRO A 261 12.98 2.59 5.40
N ASN A 262 12.28 1.70 4.71
CA ASN A 262 12.22 1.64 3.25
C ASN A 262 10.82 1.33 2.72
N SER A 263 9.77 1.69 3.47
CA SER A 263 8.38 1.50 3.06
C SER A 263 7.81 2.65 2.23
N ASP A 264 8.60 3.67 1.90
CA ASP A 264 8.14 4.94 1.33
C ASP A 264 7.20 5.78 2.22
N HIS A 265 6.81 5.33 3.42
CA HIS A 265 5.96 6.12 4.31
C HIS A 265 6.53 7.54 4.52
N PRO A 266 5.72 8.60 4.33
CA PRO A 266 6.22 9.99 4.43
C PRO A 266 6.80 10.32 5.82
N SER A 267 7.74 11.28 5.84
CA SER A 267 8.55 11.77 6.98
C SER A 267 9.34 10.78 7.84
N CYS A 268 9.08 9.48 7.77
CA CYS A 268 9.90 8.47 8.45
C CYS A 268 10.75 7.62 7.50
N CYS A 269 10.31 7.41 6.26
CA CYS A 269 10.99 6.57 5.29
C CYS A 269 11.63 7.38 4.16
N ASP A 270 12.83 6.96 3.78
CA ASP A 270 13.56 7.54 2.66
C ASP A 270 13.20 6.79 1.38
N VAL A 271 12.58 7.49 0.43
CA VAL A 271 12.15 6.92 -0.86
C VAL A 271 13.34 6.38 -1.67
N ALA A 272 14.57 6.88 -1.46
CA ALA A 272 15.76 6.30 -2.08
C ALA A 272 16.04 4.86 -1.58
N LEU A 273 15.69 4.54 -0.33
CA LEU A 273 15.78 3.18 0.20
C LEU A 273 14.66 2.29 -0.33
N GLY A 274 13.47 2.84 -0.58
CA GLY A 274 12.38 2.16 -1.28
C GLY A 274 12.77 1.80 -2.73
N GLU A 275 13.35 2.74 -3.47
CA GLU A 275 13.94 2.51 -4.80
C GLU A 275 14.96 1.35 -4.77
N ARG A 276 15.82 1.32 -3.74
CA ARG A 276 16.76 0.21 -3.55
C ARG A 276 16.07 -1.12 -3.28
N LEU A 277 15.04 -1.14 -2.43
CA LEU A 277 14.28 -2.36 -2.14
C LEU A 277 13.63 -2.93 -3.41
N ARG A 278 12.97 -2.08 -4.21
CA ARG A 278 12.38 -2.47 -5.50
C ARG A 278 13.43 -3.07 -6.43
N LYS A 279 14.61 -2.43 -6.51
CA LYS A 279 15.74 -2.90 -7.29
C LYS A 279 16.22 -4.28 -6.83
N ASP A 280 16.46 -4.45 -5.54
CA ASP A 280 16.98 -5.70 -4.97
C ASP A 280 16.00 -6.86 -5.19
N ILE A 281 14.70 -6.62 -5.03
CA ILE A 281 13.65 -7.62 -5.30
C ILE A 281 13.61 -7.97 -6.79
N TYR A 282 13.55 -6.96 -7.68
CA TYR A 282 13.52 -7.18 -9.12
C TYR A 282 14.72 -8.00 -9.60
N GLU A 283 15.94 -7.60 -9.23
CA GLU A 283 17.16 -8.25 -9.72
C GLU A 283 17.30 -9.68 -9.17
N ALA A 284 16.84 -9.95 -7.94
CA ALA A 284 16.78 -11.30 -7.40
C ALA A 284 15.81 -12.20 -8.18
N LEU A 285 14.62 -11.70 -8.52
CA LEU A 285 13.64 -12.43 -9.32
C LEU A 285 14.14 -12.65 -10.76
N ARG A 286 14.75 -11.61 -11.35
CA ARG A 286 15.25 -11.63 -12.73
C ARG A 286 16.42 -12.58 -12.93
N ALA A 287 17.30 -12.70 -11.93
CA ALA A 287 18.41 -13.64 -11.93
C ALA A 287 17.98 -15.08 -11.60
N GLY A 288 16.83 -15.25 -10.93
CA GLY A 288 16.33 -16.55 -10.50
C GLY A 288 15.80 -17.42 -11.65
N PRO A 289 15.89 -18.76 -11.54
CA PRO A 289 15.37 -19.69 -12.56
C PRO A 289 13.83 -19.67 -12.66
N GLY A 290 13.15 -19.08 -11.67
CA GLY A 290 11.69 -18.89 -11.65
C GLY A 290 11.19 -17.68 -12.45
N TRP A 291 12.06 -16.83 -13.02
CA TRP A 291 11.69 -15.56 -13.68
C TRP A 291 10.52 -15.69 -14.66
N ASN A 292 10.54 -16.69 -15.55
CA ASN A 292 9.49 -16.93 -16.55
C ASN A 292 8.14 -17.40 -15.97
N HIS A 293 8.09 -17.67 -14.67
CA HIS A 293 6.88 -18.09 -13.96
C HIS A 293 6.46 -17.11 -12.85
N THR A 294 7.09 -15.93 -12.79
CA THR A 294 6.84 -14.96 -11.74
C THR A 294 6.11 -13.73 -12.28
N ALA A 295 5.11 -13.28 -11.51
CA ALA A 295 4.54 -11.95 -11.60
C ALA A 295 4.91 -11.18 -10.33
N PHE A 296 5.60 -10.05 -10.48
CA PHE A 296 5.95 -9.16 -9.38
C PHE A 296 5.08 -7.91 -9.43
N ILE A 297 4.31 -7.68 -8.38
CA ILE A 297 3.37 -6.57 -8.23
C ILE A 297 3.94 -5.64 -7.14
N MET A 298 4.12 -4.37 -7.48
CA MET A 298 4.44 -3.31 -6.53
C MET A 298 3.22 -2.40 -6.42
N THR A 299 2.78 -2.13 -5.20
CA THR A 299 1.64 -1.24 -4.92
C THR A 299 1.89 -0.48 -3.63
N TRP A 300 1.17 0.62 -3.47
CA TRP A 300 1.09 1.37 -2.23
C TRP A 300 -0.28 1.15 -1.60
N ASP A 301 -0.33 1.28 -0.28
CA ASP A 301 -1.54 1.10 0.51
C ASP A 301 -2.55 2.24 0.34
N ASP A 302 -2.07 3.47 0.41
CA ASP A 302 -2.83 4.70 0.32
C ASP A 302 -2.02 5.90 -0.21
N PRO A 303 -2.70 7.00 -0.60
CA PRO A 303 -2.04 8.12 -1.29
C PRO A 303 -1.16 9.00 -0.39
N GLY A 304 -1.11 8.74 0.92
CA GLY A 304 -0.36 9.54 1.90
C GLY A 304 -0.91 10.94 2.13
N GLY A 305 -2.08 11.24 1.56
CA GLY A 305 -2.76 12.53 1.66
C GLY A 305 -2.27 13.54 0.64
N PHE A 306 -1.25 13.19 -0.15
CA PHE A 306 -0.77 13.98 -1.28
C PHE A 306 -1.85 14.13 -2.35
N TYR A 307 -1.77 15.23 -3.08
CA TYR A 307 -2.63 15.52 -4.20
C TYR A 307 -2.48 14.48 -5.32
N ASP A 308 -3.61 14.15 -5.92
CA ASP A 308 -3.72 13.45 -7.19
C ASP A 308 -4.83 14.13 -7.98
N HIS A 309 -4.63 14.38 -9.26
CA HIS A 309 -5.54 15.18 -10.07
C HIS A 309 -6.75 14.37 -10.58
N VAL A 310 -6.71 13.04 -10.51
CA VAL A 310 -7.75 12.20 -11.11
C VAL A 310 -8.87 11.94 -10.11
N PRO A 311 -10.12 12.32 -10.43
CA PRO A 311 -11.28 11.98 -9.61
C PRO A 311 -11.47 10.46 -9.46
N PRO A 312 -11.62 9.93 -8.23
CA PRO A 312 -11.85 8.52 -8.03
C PRO A 312 -13.27 8.07 -8.43
N PRO A 313 -13.44 6.82 -8.89
CA PRO A 313 -14.76 6.23 -9.18
C PRO A 313 -15.68 6.14 -7.95
N MET A 314 -16.97 6.44 -8.18
CA MET A 314 -17.99 6.57 -7.12
C MET A 314 -19.01 5.42 -7.07
N ALA A 315 -18.77 4.32 -7.80
CA ALA A 315 -19.74 3.24 -8.00
C ALA A 315 -19.15 1.85 -7.75
N ALA A 316 -18.47 1.70 -6.61
CA ALA A 316 -17.96 0.42 -6.16
C ALA A 316 -18.99 -0.26 -5.25
N PRO A 317 -19.16 -1.59 -5.30
CA PRO A 317 -20.06 -2.26 -4.39
C PRO A 317 -19.44 -2.25 -2.98
N PRO A 318 -20.26 -2.05 -1.95
CA PRO A 318 -19.82 -2.29 -0.60
C PRO A 318 -19.51 -3.79 -0.43
N PRO A 319 -18.39 -4.12 0.23
CA PRO A 319 -17.86 -5.48 0.23
C PRO A 319 -18.84 -6.49 0.84
N ASP A 320 -19.49 -6.08 1.93
CA ASP A 320 -20.40 -6.89 2.73
C ASP A 320 -21.65 -6.06 3.08
N HIS A 321 -22.44 -6.53 4.05
CA HIS A 321 -23.58 -5.82 4.60
C HIS A 321 -23.23 -5.06 5.89
N GLN A 322 -21.94 -4.85 6.16
CA GLN A 322 -21.50 -4.20 7.40
C GLN A 322 -21.54 -2.67 7.24
N PRO A 323 -22.10 -1.94 8.22
CA PRO A 323 -21.95 -0.49 8.28
C PRO A 323 -20.50 -0.12 8.67
N ALA A 324 -20.12 1.12 8.39
CA ALA A 324 -18.87 1.67 8.92
C ALA A 324 -18.94 1.83 10.44
N CYS A 325 -17.87 1.43 11.12
CA CYS A 325 -17.73 1.44 12.58
C CYS A 325 -17.44 2.84 13.12
N PHE A 326 -16.90 3.74 12.28
CA PHE A 326 -16.84 5.17 12.57
C PHE A 326 -17.35 6.00 11.40
N CYS A 327 -18.25 6.91 11.73
CA CYS A 327 -18.77 7.93 10.84
C CYS A 327 -17.96 9.21 10.99
N LEU A 328 -18.14 10.12 10.04
CA LEU A 328 -17.60 11.47 10.13
C LEU A 328 -18.18 12.14 11.39
N ASN A 329 -17.36 12.91 12.11
CA ASN A 329 -17.75 13.71 13.28
C ASN A 329 -18.19 12.95 14.56
N GLY A 330 -17.83 11.68 14.72
CA GLY A 330 -18.13 10.95 15.97
C GLY A 330 -19.60 10.56 16.12
N GLU A 331 -20.38 10.62 15.05
CA GLU A 331 -21.73 10.07 15.00
C GLU A 331 -21.67 8.53 15.11
N LYS A 332 -22.60 7.97 15.89
CA LYS A 332 -22.65 6.53 16.21
C LYS A 332 -23.30 5.67 15.13
N THR A 333 -23.90 6.27 14.10
CA THR A 333 -24.66 5.56 13.06
C THR A 333 -24.36 6.16 11.70
N CYS A 334 -23.80 5.37 10.80
CA CYS A 334 -23.60 5.77 9.42
C CYS A 334 -24.87 5.37 8.66
N GLU A 335 -25.49 6.28 7.92
CA GLU A 335 -26.58 5.88 7.02
C GLU A 335 -26.01 5.03 5.87
N GLY A 336 -26.59 3.85 5.65
CA GLY A 336 -26.23 2.93 4.56
C GLY A 336 -24.90 2.18 4.74
N PHE A 337 -24.29 1.78 3.63
CA PHE A 337 -22.98 1.11 3.60
C PHE A 337 -21.79 2.10 3.72
N GLY A 338 -22.07 3.37 4.03
CA GLY A 338 -21.07 4.41 4.22
C GLY A 338 -20.04 4.55 3.07
N PRO A 339 -18.77 4.84 3.37
CA PRO A 339 -17.72 5.12 2.38
C PRO A 339 -17.28 3.96 1.48
N TYR A 340 -17.78 2.75 1.70
CA TYR A 340 -17.34 1.58 0.93
C TYR A 340 -17.97 1.48 -0.46
N SER A 341 -18.90 2.38 -0.77
CA SER A 341 -19.55 2.47 -2.09
C SER A 341 -18.74 3.24 -3.15
N ARG A 342 -17.55 3.73 -2.79
CA ARG A 342 -16.65 4.48 -3.67
C ARG A 342 -15.19 4.11 -3.42
N LEU A 343 -14.31 4.57 -4.32
CA LEU A 343 -12.86 4.42 -4.21
C LEU A 343 -12.21 5.68 -3.62
N GLY A 344 -10.93 5.59 -3.25
CA GLY A 344 -10.09 6.74 -2.93
C GLY A 344 -9.14 7.12 -4.07
N SER A 345 -8.26 8.09 -3.83
CA SER A 345 -7.34 8.61 -4.86
C SER A 345 -6.41 7.52 -5.43
N ARG A 346 -5.79 7.82 -6.56
CA ARG A 346 -4.87 6.89 -7.20
C ARG A 346 -3.62 6.64 -6.39
N VAL A 347 -3.14 5.41 -6.47
CA VAL A 347 -1.82 4.97 -6.03
C VAL A 347 -1.10 4.34 -7.22
N PRO A 348 0.24 4.41 -7.29
CA PRO A 348 0.96 3.73 -8.36
C PRO A 348 0.84 2.22 -8.20
N VAL A 349 0.72 1.50 -9.33
CA VAL A 349 0.89 0.05 -9.36
C VAL A 349 1.75 -0.32 -10.55
N LEU A 350 2.80 -1.10 -10.30
CA LEU A 350 3.69 -1.64 -11.31
C LEU A 350 3.55 -3.16 -11.33
N VAL A 351 3.40 -3.74 -12.52
CA VAL A 351 3.35 -5.20 -12.71
C VAL A 351 4.48 -5.62 -13.64
N VAL A 352 5.34 -6.48 -13.12
CA VAL A 352 6.59 -6.91 -13.73
C VAL A 352 6.55 -8.41 -13.98
N SER A 353 6.73 -8.81 -15.23
CA SER A 353 6.83 -10.20 -15.66
C SER A 353 7.42 -10.23 -17.07
N PRO A 354 8.16 -11.28 -17.48
CA PRO A 354 8.57 -11.40 -18.88
C PRO A 354 7.38 -11.58 -19.83
N TRP A 355 6.18 -11.87 -19.33
CA TRP A 355 4.97 -11.97 -20.15
C TRP A 355 4.28 -10.62 -20.41
N VAL A 356 4.79 -9.53 -19.83
CA VAL A 356 4.24 -8.18 -19.99
C VAL A 356 4.95 -7.47 -21.15
N PRO A 357 4.21 -6.94 -22.15
CA PRO A 357 4.79 -6.11 -23.20
C PRO A 357 5.53 -4.90 -22.63
N ARG A 358 6.64 -4.52 -23.28
CA ARG A 358 7.48 -3.39 -22.83
C ARG A 358 6.67 -2.09 -22.82
N GLY A 359 6.77 -1.32 -21.74
CA GLY A 359 6.18 0.03 -21.64
C GLY A 359 4.66 0.04 -21.70
N SER A 360 4.02 -0.96 -21.10
CA SER A 360 2.56 -1.07 -21.08
C SER A 360 1.96 -0.05 -20.12
N VAL A 361 1.06 0.80 -20.60
CA VAL A 361 0.25 1.69 -19.76
C VAL A 361 -1.17 1.15 -19.67
N VAL A 362 -1.64 0.87 -18.45
CA VAL A 362 -2.95 0.27 -18.19
C VAL A 362 -3.89 1.30 -17.56
N SER A 363 -4.63 1.99 -18.42
CA SER A 363 -5.59 3.03 -18.00
C SER A 363 -7.02 2.55 -17.80
N ALA A 364 -7.34 1.32 -18.18
CA ALA A 364 -8.67 0.78 -17.94
C ALA A 364 -8.66 -0.75 -17.86
N PRO A 365 -9.58 -1.34 -17.09
CA PRO A 365 -9.82 -2.77 -17.15
C PRO A 365 -10.22 -3.24 -18.54
N ARG A 366 -9.45 -4.19 -19.09
CA ARG A 366 -9.84 -4.95 -20.28
C ARG A 366 -10.97 -5.92 -19.98
N THR A 367 -10.88 -6.62 -18.84
CA THR A 367 -11.93 -7.52 -18.35
C THR A 367 -12.64 -6.89 -17.17
N LYS A 368 -13.96 -6.74 -17.30
CA LYS A 368 -14.83 -6.11 -16.30
C LYS A 368 -15.91 -7.09 -15.83
N PRO A 369 -15.82 -7.63 -14.60
CA PRO A 369 -16.90 -8.44 -14.02
C PRO A 369 -18.25 -7.71 -13.95
N SER A 370 -18.23 -6.38 -13.83
CA SER A 370 -19.37 -5.47 -13.84
C SER A 370 -19.06 -4.23 -14.69
N PRO A 371 -20.04 -3.54 -15.31
CA PRO A 371 -19.79 -2.30 -16.05
C PRO A 371 -19.02 -1.22 -15.26
N THR A 372 -19.17 -1.23 -13.93
CA THR A 372 -18.49 -0.28 -13.04
C THR A 372 -17.16 -0.78 -12.48
N SER A 373 -16.70 -1.99 -12.84
CA SER A 373 -15.44 -2.56 -12.35
C SER A 373 -14.26 -1.63 -12.63
N GLN A 374 -13.42 -1.46 -11.61
CA GLN A 374 -12.19 -0.66 -11.61
C GLN A 374 -11.06 -1.46 -11.00
N PHE A 375 -9.84 -0.92 -11.10
CA PHE A 375 -8.71 -1.43 -10.35
C PHE A 375 -8.64 -0.78 -8.97
N ASP A 376 -8.54 -1.63 -7.94
CA ASP A 376 -8.23 -1.27 -6.56
C ASP A 376 -7.42 -2.37 -5.88
N GLY A 377 -7.05 -2.21 -4.60
CA GLY A 377 -6.29 -3.24 -3.86
C GLY A 377 -6.89 -4.66 -3.92
N THR A 378 -8.21 -4.79 -4.08
CA THR A 378 -8.88 -6.09 -4.22
C THR A 378 -8.71 -6.73 -5.61
N SER A 379 -8.19 -5.99 -6.58
CA SER A 379 -7.81 -6.50 -7.91
C SER A 379 -6.63 -7.46 -7.83
N ILE A 380 -5.77 -7.33 -6.82
CA ILE A 380 -4.72 -8.32 -6.51
C ILE A 380 -5.38 -9.64 -6.11
N VAL A 381 -6.35 -9.59 -5.19
CA VAL A 381 -7.13 -10.76 -4.75
C VAL A 381 -7.84 -11.42 -5.93
N ALA A 382 -8.55 -10.63 -6.74
CA ALA A 382 -9.27 -11.13 -7.92
C ALA A 382 -8.32 -11.81 -8.93
N THR A 383 -7.13 -11.25 -9.14
CA THR A 383 -6.14 -11.80 -10.08
C THR A 383 -5.50 -13.08 -9.55
N VAL A 384 -5.08 -13.11 -8.27
CA VAL A 384 -4.53 -14.32 -7.63
C VAL A 384 -5.54 -15.46 -7.69
N LYS A 385 -6.83 -15.18 -7.47
CA LYS A 385 -7.89 -16.20 -7.58
C LYS A 385 -8.00 -16.81 -8.97
N ARG A 386 -7.83 -16.00 -10.01
CA ARG A 386 -7.85 -16.49 -11.40
C ARG A 386 -6.60 -17.28 -11.75
N LEU A 387 -5.42 -16.80 -11.34
CA LEU A 387 -4.16 -17.48 -11.63
C LEU A 387 -4.09 -18.87 -10.98
N PHE A 388 -4.68 -19.04 -9.81
CA PHE A 388 -4.60 -20.28 -9.03
C PHE A 388 -5.92 -21.06 -8.94
N ASP A 389 -6.90 -20.74 -9.80
CA ASP A 389 -8.22 -21.40 -9.87
C ASP A 389 -8.96 -21.50 -8.52
N LEU A 390 -8.91 -20.43 -7.72
CA LEU A 390 -9.54 -20.40 -6.41
C LEU A 390 -11.07 -20.25 -6.55
N PRO A 391 -11.88 -21.15 -5.96
CA PRO A 391 -13.27 -21.36 -6.38
C PRO A 391 -14.28 -20.35 -5.81
N THR A 392 -13.92 -19.55 -4.82
CA THR A 392 -14.86 -18.70 -4.07
C THR A 392 -14.35 -17.28 -3.99
N PHE A 393 -15.26 -16.30 -4.13
CA PHE A 393 -14.99 -14.89 -3.79
C PHE A 393 -14.99 -14.71 -2.26
N LEU A 394 -14.20 -13.76 -1.75
CA LEU A 394 -14.17 -13.44 -0.32
C LEU A 394 -15.38 -12.58 0.04
N THR A 395 -15.68 -11.59 -0.82
CA THR A 395 -16.78 -10.64 -0.64
C THR A 395 -17.37 -10.26 -2.00
N ARG A 396 -18.29 -9.28 -2.04
CA ARG A 396 -18.73 -8.71 -3.33
C ARG A 396 -17.66 -7.83 -3.99
N ARG A 397 -16.64 -7.43 -3.23
CA ARG A 397 -15.63 -6.49 -3.70
C ARG A 397 -14.64 -7.15 -4.64
N ASP A 398 -14.08 -8.30 -4.28
CA ASP A 398 -13.21 -9.07 -5.19
C ASP A 398 -13.99 -9.73 -6.34
N ALA A 399 -15.29 -10.00 -6.16
CA ALA A 399 -16.17 -10.39 -7.27
C ALA A 399 -16.38 -9.28 -8.31
N TRP A 400 -16.29 -8.01 -7.88
CA TRP A 400 -16.47 -6.83 -8.73
C TRP A 400 -15.15 -6.30 -9.29
N ALA A 401 -14.06 -6.39 -8.54
CA ALA A 401 -12.78 -5.80 -8.91
C ALA A 401 -12.28 -6.33 -10.25
N ALA A 402 -11.67 -5.44 -11.04
CA ALA A 402 -11.10 -5.83 -12.30
C ALA A 402 -9.80 -6.62 -12.09
N PRO A 403 -9.70 -7.87 -12.56
CA PRO A 403 -8.44 -8.58 -12.55
C PRO A 403 -7.60 -8.21 -13.78
N PHE A 404 -6.31 -8.52 -13.70
CA PHE A 404 -5.31 -8.18 -14.72
C PHE A 404 -4.49 -9.39 -15.17
N ASP A 405 -5.01 -10.61 -14.99
CA ASP A 405 -4.42 -11.87 -15.46
C ASP A 405 -4.14 -11.87 -16.97
N TRP A 406 -4.97 -11.17 -17.74
CA TRP A 406 -4.80 -10.98 -19.18
C TRP A 406 -3.48 -10.31 -19.58
N LEU A 407 -2.81 -9.56 -18.69
CA LEU A 407 -1.49 -8.99 -18.96
C LEU A 407 -0.43 -10.06 -19.25
N PHE A 408 -0.59 -11.25 -18.67
CA PHE A 408 0.35 -12.37 -18.84
C PHE A 408 0.03 -13.20 -20.09
N GLU A 409 -0.98 -12.80 -20.86
CA GLU A 409 -1.46 -13.45 -22.08
C GLU A 409 -1.17 -12.63 -23.35
N ASP A 410 -0.80 -11.36 -23.21
CA ASP A 410 -0.60 -10.45 -24.35
C ASP A 410 0.62 -10.80 -25.21
N LEU A 411 1.51 -11.67 -24.72
CA LEU A 411 2.64 -12.21 -25.46
C LEU A 411 2.50 -13.72 -25.66
N ASP A 412 2.90 -14.22 -26.83
CA ASP A 412 2.95 -15.65 -27.11
C ASP A 412 4.12 -16.35 -26.40
N GLU A 413 5.24 -15.64 -26.23
CA GLU A 413 6.49 -16.11 -25.62
C GLU A 413 7.01 -15.11 -24.57
N PRO A 414 7.73 -15.56 -23.53
CA PRO A 414 8.27 -14.67 -22.52
C PRO A 414 9.40 -13.82 -23.11
N ARG A 415 9.42 -12.53 -22.77
CA ARG A 415 10.47 -11.60 -23.17
C ARG A 415 11.83 -12.06 -22.70
N THR A 416 12.77 -12.11 -23.64
CA THR A 416 14.19 -12.38 -23.37
C THR A 416 15.01 -11.10 -23.21
N ASP A 417 14.40 -9.93 -23.43
CA ASP A 417 15.05 -8.62 -23.46
C ASP A 417 14.87 -7.80 -22.17
N ALA A 418 14.19 -8.35 -21.16
CA ALA A 418 14.06 -7.73 -19.84
C ALA A 418 15.44 -7.50 -19.19
N PRO A 419 15.74 -6.29 -18.68
CA PRO A 419 17.08 -5.93 -18.22
C PRO A 419 17.51 -6.77 -17.03
N MET A 420 18.77 -7.22 -17.02
CA MET A 420 19.31 -7.95 -15.86
C MET A 420 19.54 -7.03 -14.67
N HIS A 421 19.92 -5.78 -14.93
CA HIS A 421 20.17 -4.76 -13.92
C HIS A 421 19.38 -3.50 -14.23
N LEU A 422 18.75 -2.94 -13.20
CA LEU A 422 18.11 -1.63 -13.27
C LEU A 422 19.15 -0.52 -13.08
N PRO A 423 18.80 0.75 -13.34
CA PRO A 423 19.61 1.88 -12.90
C PRO A 423 19.97 1.82 -11.41
N SER A 424 20.99 2.57 -11.02
CA SER A 424 21.33 2.74 -9.61
C SER A 424 20.17 3.45 -8.90
N ALA A 425 19.78 2.93 -7.73
CA ALA A 425 18.90 3.67 -6.84
C ALA A 425 19.59 4.98 -6.40
N PRO A 426 18.83 6.04 -6.10
CA PRO A 426 19.39 7.25 -5.54
C PRO A 426 20.17 6.98 -4.25
N LEU A 427 21.14 7.84 -3.94
CA LEU A 427 21.80 7.76 -2.65
C LEU A 427 20.81 8.14 -1.55
N PRO A 428 20.76 7.39 -0.43
CA PRO A 428 19.96 7.77 0.72
C PRO A 428 20.32 9.17 1.20
N THR A 429 19.32 9.91 1.66
CA THR A 429 19.46 11.27 2.18
C THR A 429 20.48 11.26 3.32
N PRO A 430 21.61 11.98 3.20
CA PRO A 430 22.57 12.10 4.28
C PRO A 430 21.93 12.79 5.48
N ARG A 431 22.12 12.25 6.69
CA ARG A 431 21.64 12.90 7.89
C ARG A 431 22.57 14.03 8.35
N PRO A 432 22.03 15.19 8.77
CA PRO A 432 22.84 16.22 9.41
C PRO A 432 23.59 15.64 10.62
N GLY A 433 24.92 15.80 10.65
CA GLY A 433 25.76 15.45 11.81
C GLY A 433 26.08 13.96 11.99
N GLY A 434 25.85 13.09 11.00
CA GLY A 434 26.19 11.66 11.10
C GLY A 434 25.38 10.90 12.16
N GLN A 435 24.30 11.49 12.65
CA GLN A 435 23.43 10.86 13.62
C GLN A 435 22.60 9.76 12.93
N PRO A 436 22.35 8.60 13.57
CA PRO A 436 21.42 7.59 13.07
C PRO A 436 20.03 8.21 12.85
N TRP A 437 19.19 7.61 11.99
CA TRP A 437 17.79 7.18 12.30
C TRP A 437 17.01 7.77 13.51
N GLY A 438 17.20 8.99 14.03
CA GLY A 438 16.57 9.56 15.22
C GLY A 438 17.52 9.78 16.41
N THR A 439 17.73 11.04 16.76
CA THR A 439 18.30 11.53 18.05
C THR A 439 17.39 12.56 18.70
N ASP A 440 16.53 13.20 17.91
CA ASP A 440 15.32 13.88 18.38
C ASP A 440 14.16 12.88 18.64
N CYS A 441 14.30 11.61 18.25
CA CYS A 441 13.22 10.61 18.27
C CYS A 441 13.39 9.59 19.42
N ASP A 442 13.88 10.01 20.59
CA ASP A 442 14.10 9.05 21.68
C ASP A 442 12.80 8.45 22.23
N ASP A 443 11.64 9.02 21.93
CA ASP A 443 10.32 8.59 22.40
C ASP A 443 9.55 7.70 21.39
N PRO A 444 8.86 6.63 21.85
CA PRO A 444 7.97 5.82 21.03
C PRO A 444 6.98 6.66 20.23
N THR A 445 6.73 6.26 18.99
CA THR A 445 5.64 6.83 18.20
C THR A 445 4.32 6.14 18.54
N ARG A 446 3.18 6.77 18.22
CA ARG A 446 1.88 6.11 18.31
C ARG A 446 1.80 4.83 17.48
N ARG A 447 2.45 4.80 16.31
CA ARG A 447 2.56 3.59 15.48
C ARG A 447 3.23 2.47 16.25
N MET A 448 4.34 2.79 16.92
CA MET A 448 5.04 1.86 17.80
C MET A 448 4.14 1.35 18.94
N ARG A 449 3.37 2.25 19.58
CA ARG A 449 2.38 1.85 20.59
C ARG A 449 1.30 0.94 20.02
N ARG A 450 0.78 1.20 18.83
CA ARG A 450 -0.20 0.31 18.17
C ARG A 450 0.37 -1.08 17.93
N SER A 451 1.59 -1.13 17.42
CA SER A 451 2.36 -2.36 17.28
C SER A 451 2.48 -3.10 18.61
N ILE A 452 2.78 -2.37 19.68
CA ILE A 452 2.86 -2.92 21.04
C ILE A 452 1.52 -3.53 21.46
N LEU A 453 0.44 -2.75 21.43
CA LEU A 453 -0.91 -3.19 21.80
C LEU A 453 -1.36 -4.40 20.95
N ALA A 454 -0.96 -4.45 19.68
CA ALA A 454 -1.26 -5.57 18.81
C ALA A 454 -0.55 -6.85 19.24
N PHE A 455 0.74 -6.76 19.55
CA PHE A 455 1.49 -7.91 20.04
C PHE A 455 1.04 -8.35 21.43
N GLU A 456 0.72 -7.43 22.35
CA GLU A 456 0.21 -7.81 23.67
C GLU A 456 -1.05 -8.67 23.55
N LYS A 457 -1.91 -8.32 22.61
CA LYS A 457 -3.14 -9.05 22.33
C LYS A 457 -2.90 -10.38 21.62
N LEU A 458 -2.02 -10.40 20.61
CA LEU A 458 -1.69 -11.63 19.86
C LEU A 458 -0.99 -12.67 20.75
N LEU A 459 -0.16 -12.21 21.70
CA LEU A 459 0.66 -13.05 22.56
C LEU A 459 0.08 -13.27 23.96
N GLY A 460 -0.85 -12.43 24.40
CA GLY A 460 -1.30 -12.39 25.79
C GLY A 460 -0.20 -11.96 26.78
N VAL A 461 0.76 -11.14 26.35
CA VAL A 461 1.87 -10.65 27.19
C VAL A 461 1.82 -9.14 27.33
N GLU A 462 1.93 -8.62 28.54
CA GLU A 462 1.93 -7.17 28.76
C GLU A 462 3.30 -6.54 28.50
N ALA A 463 3.32 -5.43 27.78
CA ALA A 463 4.45 -4.54 27.61
C ALA A 463 4.65 -3.67 28.86
N PRO A 464 5.88 -3.23 29.15
CA PRO A 464 6.15 -2.32 30.26
C PRO A 464 5.20 -1.10 30.24
N PRO A 465 4.54 -0.73 31.36
CA PRO A 465 3.55 0.36 31.40
C PRO A 465 4.00 1.69 30.81
N ARG A 466 5.31 1.98 30.86
CA ARG A 466 5.89 3.16 30.23
C ARG A 466 5.70 3.18 28.71
N LEU A 467 5.75 2.03 28.03
CA LEU A 467 5.52 1.93 26.58
C LEU A 467 4.05 2.18 26.18
N HIS A 468 3.14 2.22 27.16
CA HIS A 468 1.70 2.46 26.96
C HIS A 468 1.29 3.93 27.00
N ALA A 469 2.14 4.80 27.54
CA ALA A 469 1.75 6.16 27.85
C ALA A 469 1.85 7.09 26.61
N CYS A 470 0.88 6.94 25.71
CA CYS A 470 0.47 7.99 24.77
C CYS A 470 -0.96 8.42 25.16
N ALA A 471 -1.13 9.58 25.81
CA ALA A 471 -2.43 10.02 26.36
C ALA A 471 -3.25 10.95 25.43
N HIS A 472 -2.81 11.20 24.20
CA HIS A 472 -3.44 12.21 23.33
C HIS A 472 -4.38 11.57 22.30
N ALA A 473 -5.62 12.08 22.19
CA ALA A 473 -6.67 11.57 21.29
C ALA A 473 -6.56 12.06 19.83
N GLU A 474 -5.56 12.89 19.50
CA GLU A 474 -5.44 13.54 18.19
C GLU A 474 -4.95 12.58 17.08
N PRO A 475 -5.48 12.64 15.83
CA PRO A 475 -5.23 11.67 14.76
C PRO A 475 -3.87 11.83 14.04
N HIS A 476 -2.82 12.24 14.76
CA HIS A 476 -1.54 12.62 14.18
C HIS A 476 -0.41 11.71 14.67
N TRP A 477 0.27 11.09 13.71
CA TRP A 477 1.17 9.95 13.85
C TRP A 477 2.60 10.33 14.29
N GLU A 478 2.92 11.63 14.35
CA GLU A 478 4.28 12.17 14.60
C GLU A 478 4.51 12.66 16.04
N HIS A 479 3.52 12.57 16.93
CA HIS A 479 3.72 13.03 18.31
C HIS A 479 4.58 12.05 19.10
N ARG A 480 5.76 12.53 19.54
CA ARG A 480 6.65 11.88 20.50
C ARG A 480 5.87 11.54 21.79
N CYS A 481 5.90 10.28 22.22
CA CYS A 481 5.28 9.87 23.49
C CYS A 481 6.31 9.91 24.62
N ALA A 482 6.12 10.81 25.59
CA ALA A 482 7.09 11.12 26.65
C ALA A 482 7.35 10.00 27.68
N ALA A 483 6.98 8.75 27.37
CA ALA A 483 7.09 7.61 28.26
C ALA A 483 7.64 6.41 27.49
N GLY A 484 8.84 5.98 27.88
CA GLY A 484 9.60 4.92 27.21
C GLY A 484 10.50 5.46 26.11
N THR A 485 11.44 4.63 25.64
CA THR A 485 12.28 5.00 24.50
C THR A 485 11.97 4.21 23.23
N MET A 486 12.26 4.76 22.05
CA MET A 486 12.24 4.00 20.79
C MET A 486 13.14 2.77 20.85
N ALA A 487 14.26 2.83 21.59
CA ALA A 487 15.12 1.68 21.80
C ALA A 487 14.40 0.55 22.56
N GLU A 488 13.71 0.91 23.63
CA GLU A 488 12.97 -0.04 24.47
C GLU A 488 11.77 -0.63 23.75
N ALA A 489 11.00 0.20 23.05
CA ALA A 489 9.86 -0.26 22.26
C ALA A 489 10.29 -1.20 21.13
N THR A 490 11.39 -0.85 20.46
CA THR A 490 12.00 -1.69 19.43
C THR A 490 12.45 -3.04 19.99
N ALA A 491 13.18 -3.02 21.10
CA ALA A 491 13.67 -4.24 21.74
C ALA A 491 12.50 -5.14 22.16
N TRP A 492 11.46 -4.56 22.75
CA TRP A 492 10.27 -5.31 23.16
C TRP A 492 9.52 -5.89 21.96
N LEU A 493 9.32 -5.14 20.87
CA LEU A 493 8.64 -5.65 19.67
C LEU A 493 9.43 -6.74 18.96
N THR A 494 10.76 -6.61 18.95
CA THR A 494 11.65 -7.64 18.41
C THR A 494 11.49 -8.92 19.22
N GLU A 495 11.61 -8.85 20.54
CA GLU A 495 11.45 -10.00 21.44
C GLU A 495 10.04 -10.60 21.36
N ALA A 496 9.00 -9.78 21.33
CA ALA A 496 7.62 -10.21 21.15
C ALA A 496 7.44 -10.95 19.82
N THR A 497 7.99 -10.41 18.73
CA THR A 497 7.97 -11.05 17.42
C THR A 497 8.67 -12.42 17.45
N GLU A 498 9.86 -12.50 18.04
CA GLU A 498 10.61 -13.76 18.17
C GLU A 498 9.86 -14.79 19.02
N ARG A 499 9.29 -14.38 20.16
CA ARG A 499 8.45 -15.24 21.00
C ARG A 499 7.22 -15.74 20.24
N TRP A 500 6.57 -14.87 19.47
CA TRP A 500 5.43 -15.22 18.65
C TRP A 500 5.78 -16.30 17.62
N LEU A 501 6.90 -16.12 16.91
CA LEU A 501 7.40 -17.10 15.93
C LEU A 501 7.83 -18.44 16.57
N ALA A 502 8.30 -18.42 17.82
CA ALA A 502 8.78 -19.63 18.52
C ALA A 502 7.67 -20.43 19.23
N SER A 503 6.55 -19.80 19.57
CA SER A 503 5.35 -20.45 20.14
C SER A 503 4.56 -21.23 19.09
#